data_AF-A0A246ID67-F1
#
_entry.id   AF-A0A246ID67-F1
#
_cell.length_a   1.000
_cell.length_b   1.000
_cell.length_c   1.000
_cell.angle_alpha   90.00
_cell.angle_beta   90.00
_cell.angle_gamma   90.00
#
_symmetry.space_group_name_H-M   'P 1'
#
loop_
_entity.id
_entity.type
_entity.pdbx_description
1 polymer ?
#
loop_
_entity_poly.entity_id
_entity_poly.type
_entity_poly.pdbx_seq_one_letter_code
_entity_poly.pdbx_strand_id
1 'polypeptide(L)'
;MSIAVSNKRYDHGDYEDHIWFDCDYTLSEESKPTRAVKGTIEFMDLFGEVKFRLNVTVNSPMSPGRPLANPGIGFTFNQFMPEHQWMLTTDLHDMKIKFVASNMIYSDGTSQVLA
;
A
#
# COMPACT_ATOMS: atom_id res chain seq x y z
N MET A 1 -3.54 3.30 -11.60
CA MET A 1 -2.38 2.87 -10.79
C MET A 1 -2.74 1.54 -10.13
N SER A 2 -1.83 0.58 -10.15
CA SER A 2 -1.97 -0.72 -9.48
C SER A 2 -0.90 -0.89 -8.42
N ILE A 3 -1.20 -1.73 -7.43
CA ILE A 3 -0.26 -2.18 -6.42
C ILE A 3 -0.19 -3.70 -6.49
N ALA A 4 1.03 -4.24 -6.40
CA ALA A 4 1.27 -5.65 -6.13
C ALA A 4 1.99 -5.73 -4.79
N VAL A 5 1.53 -6.61 -3.90
CA VAL A 5 2.25 -6.91 -2.66
C VAL A 5 2.95 -8.23 -2.89
N SER A 6 4.27 -8.23 -2.86
CA SER A 6 5.09 -9.41 -3.14
C SER A 6 5.42 -10.20 -1.88
N ASN A 7 5.43 -9.53 -0.74
CA ASN A 7 5.76 -10.15 0.54
C ASN A 7 4.95 -9.52 1.68
N LYS A 8 4.62 -10.35 2.66
CA LYS A 8 3.97 -9.98 3.91
C LYS A 8 4.65 -10.76 5.02
N ARG A 9 5.19 -10.07 6.01
CA ARG A 9 5.92 -10.68 7.13
C ARG A 9 5.49 -10.07 8.46
N TYR A 10 5.41 -10.92 9.47
CA TYR A 10 5.23 -10.51 10.85
C TYR A 10 6.59 -10.56 11.55
N ASP A 11 6.90 -9.51 12.30
CA ASP A 11 8.15 -9.32 13.00
C ASP A 11 7.84 -9.12 14.49
N HIS A 12 8.26 -10.09 15.31
CA HIS A 12 8.06 -10.06 16.76
C HIS A 12 9.24 -9.32 17.40
N GLY A 13 9.00 -8.08 17.80
CA GLY A 13 10.03 -7.23 18.42
C GLY A 13 10.02 -7.33 19.94
N ASP A 14 11.14 -6.97 20.57
CA ASP A 14 11.27 -6.98 22.04
C ASP A 14 10.31 -6.02 22.75
N TYR A 15 9.81 -5.00 22.03
CA TYR A 15 8.91 -3.98 22.56
C TYR A 15 7.58 -3.92 21.83
N GLU A 16 7.60 -4.06 20.50
CA GLU A 16 6.42 -3.94 19.65
C GLU A 16 6.53 -4.88 18.45
N ASP A 17 5.41 -5.54 18.16
CA ASP A 17 5.25 -6.38 16.99
C ASP A 17 4.92 -5.54 15.76
N HIS A 18 5.33 -6.00 14.59
CA HIS A 18 5.11 -5.27 13.34
C HIS A 18 4.64 -6.21 12.23
N ILE A 19 3.78 -5.70 11.35
CA ILE A 19 3.48 -6.36 10.08
C ILE A 19 4.04 -5.49 8.95
N TRP A 20 4.92 -6.08 8.15
CA TRP A 20 5.59 -5.44 7.03
C TRP A 20 5.13 -6.03 5.70
N PHE A 21 5.11 -5.18 4.68
CA PHE A 21 4.74 -5.48 3.32
C PHE A 21 5.81 -4.94 2.37
N ASP A 22 6.12 -5.72 1.35
CA ASP A 22 6.91 -5.26 0.22
C ASP A 22 5.95 -5.02 -0.96
N CYS A 23 5.84 -3.76 -1.37
CA CYS A 23 4.84 -3.31 -2.32
C CYS A 23 5.51 -2.77 -3.59
N ASP A 24 5.03 -3.21 -4.75
CA ASP A 24 5.40 -2.68 -6.06
C ASP A 24 4.24 -1.85 -6.62
N TYR A 25 4.51 -0.59 -6.90
CA TYR A 25 3.53 0.33 -7.45
C TYR A 25 3.75 0.53 -8.94
N THR A 26 2.70 0.37 -9.76
CA THR A 26 2.80 0.56 -11.21
C THR A 26 1.79 1.60 -11.69
N LEU A 27 2.29 2.62 -12.39
CA LEU A 27 1.44 3.57 -13.12
C LEU A 27 0.98 2.95 -14.44
N SER A 28 -0.25 3.23 -14.87
CA SER A 28 -0.69 2.83 -16.20
C SER A 28 0.14 3.55 -17.27
N GLU A 29 0.27 2.98 -18.47
CA GLU A 29 1.07 3.57 -19.55
C GLU A 29 0.58 4.97 -19.97
N GLU A 30 -0.72 5.20 -19.89
CA GLU A 30 -1.38 6.49 -20.16
C GLU A 30 -1.21 7.53 -19.02
N SER A 31 -0.62 7.15 -17.88
CA SER A 31 -0.45 8.05 -16.74
C SER A 31 0.65 9.07 -17.00
N LYS A 32 0.57 10.24 -16.34
CA LYS A 32 1.68 11.18 -16.30
C LYS A 32 2.79 10.68 -15.34
N PRO A 33 4.08 10.92 -15.67
CA PRO A 33 5.17 10.68 -14.73
C PRO A 33 4.95 11.39 -13.40
N THR A 34 4.89 10.64 -12.31
CA THR A 34 4.52 11.13 -10.99
C THR A 34 5.76 11.24 -10.12
N ARG A 35 5.97 12.38 -9.46
CA ARG A 35 7.09 12.59 -8.56
C ARG A 35 6.83 12.02 -7.17
N ALA A 36 5.61 12.18 -6.67
CA ALA A 36 5.19 11.66 -5.39
C ALA A 36 3.69 11.37 -5.40
N VAL A 37 3.27 10.35 -4.66
CA VAL A 37 1.86 9.97 -4.52
C VAL A 37 1.54 9.69 -3.06
N LYS A 38 0.44 10.25 -2.60
CA LYS A 38 -0.18 9.97 -1.32
C LYS A 38 -1.47 9.21 -1.55
N GLY A 39 -1.72 8.21 -0.73
CA GLY A 39 -2.92 7.40 -0.85
C GLY A 39 -3.09 6.44 0.32
N THR A 40 -4.02 5.52 0.13
CA THR A 40 -4.36 4.50 1.12
C THR A 40 -4.34 3.14 0.43
N ILE A 41 -3.62 2.18 1.01
CA ILE A 41 -3.72 0.78 0.65
C ILE A 41 -4.93 0.22 1.40
N GLU A 42 -5.90 -0.32 0.67
CA GLU A 42 -7.05 -1.03 1.21
C GLU A 42 -6.82 -2.53 1.07
N PHE A 43 -6.83 -3.23 2.21
CA PHE A 43 -6.80 -4.69 2.28
C PHE A 43 -8.22 -5.19 2.50
N MET A 44 -8.67 -6.04 1.59
CA MET A 44 -10.02 -6.57 1.53
C MET A 44 -9.98 -8.09 1.59
N ASP A 45 -11.09 -8.69 1.98
CA ASP A 45 -11.30 -10.13 1.79
C ASP A 45 -11.55 -10.48 0.30
N LEU A 46 -11.69 -11.78 0.02
CA LEU A 46 -12.01 -12.27 -1.32
C LEU A 46 -13.34 -11.76 -1.88
N PHE A 47 -14.26 -11.29 -1.03
CA PHE A 47 -15.56 -10.73 -1.41
C PHE A 47 -15.49 -9.21 -1.65
N GLY A 48 -14.38 -8.56 -1.33
CA GLY A 48 -14.14 -7.12 -1.53
C GLY A 48 -14.55 -6.26 -0.33
N GLU A 49 -14.83 -6.85 0.84
CA GLU A 49 -15.08 -6.08 2.05
C GLU A 49 -13.75 -5.55 2.61
N VAL A 50 -13.64 -4.23 2.80
CA VAL A 50 -12.40 -3.61 3.35
C VAL A 50 -12.28 -3.96 4.82
N LYS A 51 -11.21 -4.66 5.18
CA LYS A 51 -10.90 -5.08 6.55
C LYS A 51 -9.82 -4.23 7.19
N PHE A 52 -8.90 -3.68 6.40
CA PHE A 52 -7.82 -2.83 6.91
C PHE A 52 -7.41 -1.76 5.90
N ARG A 53 -6.96 -0.61 6.40
CA ARG A 53 -6.49 0.52 5.59
C ARG A 53 -5.17 1.04 6.11
N LEU A 54 -4.21 1.25 5.21
CA LEU A 54 -2.90 1.80 5.52
C LEU A 54 -2.63 3.05 4.69
N ASN A 55 -2.49 4.19 5.36
CA ASN A 55 -2.12 5.44 4.69
C ASN A 55 -0.63 5.42 4.36
N VAL A 56 -0.31 5.64 3.09
CA VAL A 56 1.07 5.62 2.59
C VAL A 56 1.36 6.87 1.77
N THR A 57 2.60 7.33 1.88
CA THR A 57 3.13 8.41 1.05
C THR A 57 4.38 7.91 0.37
N VAL A 58 4.36 7.85 -0.95
CA VAL A 58 5.47 7.41 -1.79
C VAL A 58 6.11 8.66 -2.37
N ASN A 59 7.27 9.05 -1.84
CA ASN A 59 8.01 10.25 -2.23
C ASN A 59 9.08 9.97 -3.30
N SER A 60 8.86 8.94 -4.13
CA SER A 60 9.82 8.48 -5.13
C SER A 60 9.27 8.71 -6.54
N PRO A 61 10.08 9.17 -7.50
CA PRO A 61 9.66 9.34 -8.88
C PRO A 61 9.20 8.00 -9.50
N MET A 62 8.07 8.05 -10.17
CA MET A 62 7.41 6.94 -10.84
C MET A 62 7.25 7.26 -12.33
N SER A 63 7.62 6.29 -13.17
CA SER A 63 7.43 6.36 -14.61
C SER A 63 6.28 5.46 -15.06
N PRO A 64 5.46 5.87 -16.05
CA PRO A 64 4.42 5.02 -16.62
C PRO A 64 4.98 3.68 -17.10
N GLY A 65 4.24 2.59 -16.82
CA GLY A 65 4.61 1.24 -17.24
C GLY A 65 5.81 0.62 -16.51
N ARG A 66 6.46 1.35 -15.58
CA ARG A 66 7.57 0.81 -14.77
C ARG A 66 7.13 0.61 -13.32
N PRO A 67 7.32 -0.59 -12.74
CA PRO A 67 7.06 -0.82 -11.32
C PRO A 67 8.10 -0.09 -10.48
N LEU A 68 7.63 0.55 -9.41
CA LEU A 68 8.45 1.12 -8.34
C LEU A 68 8.34 0.21 -7.12
N ALA A 69 9.44 -0.44 -6.76
CA ALA A 69 9.55 -1.20 -5.53
C ALA A 69 9.59 -0.24 -4.33
N ASN A 70 8.77 -0.53 -3.34
CA ASN A 70 8.71 0.17 -2.06
C ASN A 70 8.60 -0.86 -0.93
N PRO A 71 9.74 -1.46 -0.55
CA PRO A 71 9.79 -2.47 0.50
C PRO A 71 9.65 -1.87 1.89
N GLY A 72 9.23 -2.67 2.86
CA GLY A 72 9.21 -2.28 4.27
C GLY A 72 8.13 -1.26 4.64
N ILE A 73 7.02 -1.23 3.91
CA ILE A 73 5.84 -0.50 4.37
C ILE A 73 5.16 -1.37 5.44
N GLY A 74 4.80 -0.81 6.59
CA GLY A 74 4.19 -1.60 7.65
C GLY A 74 3.50 -0.77 8.71
N PHE A 75 3.03 -1.44 9.74
CA PHE A 75 2.41 -0.83 10.91
C PHE A 75 2.72 -1.65 12.17
N THR A 76 2.66 -0.97 13.32
CA THR A 76 2.73 -1.60 14.64
C THR A 76 1.50 -2.45 14.88
N PHE A 77 1.71 -3.74 15.10
CA PHE A 77 0.66 -4.68 15.41
C PHE A 77 0.12 -4.46 16.83
N ASN A 78 -1.19 -4.60 16.96
CA ASN A 78 -1.90 -4.42 18.22
C ASN A 78 -2.86 -5.59 18.35
N GLN A 79 -2.57 -6.49 19.28
CA GLN A 79 -3.32 -7.72 19.43
C GLN A 79 -4.78 -7.51 19.83
N PHE A 80 -5.15 -6.34 20.37
CA PHE A 80 -6.51 -6.03 20.79
C PHE A 80 -7.37 -5.46 19.66
N MET A 81 -6.77 -5.13 18.51
CA MET A 81 -7.48 -4.62 17.34
C MET A 81 -7.90 -5.78 16.42
N PRO A 82 -9.22 -6.01 16.20
CA PRO A 82 -9.70 -7.09 15.35
C PRO A 82 -9.14 -7.02 13.91
N GLU A 83 -8.95 -5.82 13.37
CA GLU A 83 -8.42 -5.60 12.03
C GLU A 83 -6.95 -6.02 11.95
N HIS A 84 -6.18 -5.80 13.02
CA HIS A 84 -4.79 -6.23 13.10
C HIS A 84 -4.72 -7.76 13.20
N GLN A 85 -5.58 -8.37 14.02
CA GLN A 85 -5.69 -9.83 14.11
C GLN A 85 -6.06 -10.47 12.76
N TRP A 86 -7.01 -9.87 12.04
CA TRP A 86 -7.35 -10.29 10.69
C TRP A 86 -6.16 -10.16 9.74
N MET A 87 -5.44 -9.03 9.78
CA MET A 87 -4.23 -8.82 9.00
C MET A 87 -3.13 -9.81 9.36
N LEU A 88 -3.03 -10.30 10.59
CA LEU A 88 -2.02 -11.32 10.95
C LEU A 88 -2.41 -12.71 10.46
N THR A 89 -3.69 -13.08 10.63
CA THR A 89 -4.18 -14.45 10.42
C THR A 89 -4.56 -14.78 8.98
N THR A 90 -4.90 -13.77 8.17
CA THR A 90 -5.30 -13.99 6.78
C THR A 90 -4.09 -14.03 5.88
N ASP A 91 -3.98 -15.01 4.99
CA ASP A 91 -2.88 -15.10 4.04
C ASP A 91 -3.01 -14.09 2.90
N LEU A 92 -1.87 -13.72 2.29
CA LEU A 92 -1.86 -12.73 1.20
C LEU A 92 -2.68 -13.17 -0.02
N HIS A 93 -2.75 -14.48 -0.29
CA HIS A 93 -3.55 -15.04 -1.39
C HIS A 93 -5.06 -14.97 -1.13
N ASP A 94 -5.47 -14.83 0.13
CA ASP A 94 -6.87 -14.67 0.55
C ASP A 94 -7.28 -13.20 0.69
N MET A 95 -6.43 -12.29 0.20
CA MET A 95 -6.67 -10.85 0.22
C MET A 95 -6.83 -10.29 -1.17
N LYS A 96 -7.75 -9.34 -1.30
CA LYS A 96 -7.75 -8.38 -2.40
C LYS A 96 -7.11 -7.09 -1.92
N ILE A 97 -6.16 -6.56 -2.69
CA ILE A 97 -5.41 -5.36 -2.31
C ILE A 97 -5.60 -4.30 -3.37
N LYS A 98 -5.94 -3.09 -2.93
CA LYS A 98 -6.14 -1.94 -3.81
C LYS A 98 -5.39 -0.74 -3.26
N PHE A 99 -4.83 0.05 -4.16
CA PHE A 99 -4.29 1.35 -3.81
C PHE A 99 -5.23 2.45 -4.29
N VAL A 100 -5.68 3.29 -3.35
CA VAL A 100 -6.52 4.46 -3.62
C VAL A 100 -5.64 5.69 -3.45
N ALA A 101 -5.21 6.26 -4.58
CA ALA A 101 -4.47 7.52 -4.59
C ALA A 101 -5.40 8.66 -4.18
N SER A 102 -4.97 9.49 -3.24
CA SER A 102 -5.70 10.68 -2.78
C SER A 102 -5.07 11.98 -3.27
N ASN A 103 -3.74 12.00 -3.45
CA ASN A 103 -3.04 13.14 -4.00
C ASN A 103 -1.82 12.68 -4.81
N MET A 104 -1.64 13.23 -6.00
CA MET A 104 -0.52 12.94 -6.88
C MET A 104 0.19 14.25 -7.25
N ILE A 105 1.50 14.28 -7.10
CA ILE A 105 2.37 15.37 -7.55
C ILE A 105 3.11 14.86 -8.78
N TYR A 106 2.89 15.50 -9.92
CA TYR A 106 3.50 15.14 -11.18
C TYR A 106 4.90 15.73 -11.32
N SER A 107 5.70 15.14 -12.22
CA SER A 107 7.07 15.59 -12.48
C SER A 107 7.12 16.96 -13.15
N ASP A 108 6.04 17.38 -13.81
CA ASP A 108 5.87 18.71 -14.40
C ASP A 108 5.53 19.81 -13.35
N GLY A 109 5.46 19.43 -12.07
CA GLY A 109 5.13 20.33 -10.96
C GLY A 109 3.63 20.55 -10.74
N THR A 110 2.77 20.00 -11.60
CA THR A 110 1.32 20.01 -11.35
C THR A 110 0.94 18.99 -10.29
N SER A 111 -0.16 19.23 -9.60
CA SER A 111 -0.71 18.28 -8.62
C SER A 111 -2.18 18.02 -8.88
N GLN A 112 -2.63 16.84 -8.50
CA GLN A 112 -4.02 16.42 -8.60
C GLN A 112 -4.44 15.78 -7.30
N VAL A 113 -5.45 16.38 -6.67
CA VAL A 113 -6.19 15.77 -5.56
C VAL A 113 -7.30 14.93 -6.17
N LEU A 114 -7.34 13.66 -5.80
CA LEU A 114 -8.34 12.70 -6.21
C LEU A 114 -9.37 12.62 -5.08
N ALA A 115 -10.61 12.99 -5.39
CA ALA A 115 -11.75 12.98 -4.48
C ALA A 115 -12.48 11.64 -4.50
#